data_AF-A0A7J6TML5-F1
#
_entry.id   AF-A0A7J6TML5-F1
#
_cell.length_a   1.000
_cell.length_b   1.000
_cell.length_c   1.000
_cell.angle_alpha   90.00
_cell.angle_beta   90.00
_cell.angle_gamma   90.00
#
_symmetry.space_group_name_H-M   'P 1'
#
loop_
_entity.id
_entity.type
_entity.pdbx_description
1 polymer ?
#
loop_
_entity_poly.entity_id
_entity_poly.type
_entity_poly.pdbx_seq_one_letter_code
_entity_poly.pdbx_strand_id
1 'polypeptide(L)'
;MASVLATNLLAFIPPILGVLWALKEVTYVSRIKLCGPPSGIQASLMGDGKKVDVQKILERMRDISSHIAEGANAFLVAEYKYMLVYVVIFSIIIGPCIGLGTMIAFIVGSLTSIACGYIGMRTAVYCNVRTTHESWKNISAGYDVAIRGGS
;
A
#
# COMPACT_ATOMS: atom_id res chain seq x y z
N MET A 1 2.53 37.45 -16.27
CA MET A 1 3.41 36.86 -15.23
C MET A 1 2.62 36.18 -14.12
N ALA A 2 1.58 36.83 -13.55
CA ALA A 2 0.72 36.25 -12.51
C ALA A 2 -0.01 34.96 -12.92
N SER A 3 -0.43 34.83 -14.19
CA SER A 3 -1.09 33.62 -14.70
C SER A 3 -0.16 32.40 -14.77
N VAL A 4 1.09 32.57 -15.22
CA VAL A 4 2.08 31.48 -15.30
C VAL A 4 2.53 31.04 -13.91
N LEU A 5 2.69 31.97 -12.97
CA LEU A 5 2.98 31.66 -11.58
C LEU A 5 1.84 30.84 -10.94
N ALA A 6 0.58 31.24 -11.19
CA ALA A 6 -0.59 30.52 -10.70
C ALA A 6 -0.67 29.10 -11.28
N THR A 7 -0.40 28.90 -12.57
CA THR A 7 -0.36 27.56 -13.18
C THR A 7 0.73 26.68 -12.58
N ASN A 8 1.94 27.22 -12.37
CA ASN A 8 3.03 26.47 -11.75
C ASN A 8 2.68 26.08 -10.30
N LEU A 9 2.12 27.00 -9.51
CA LEU A 9 1.66 26.72 -8.15
C LEU A 9 0.58 25.63 -8.14
N LEU A 10 -0.42 25.72 -9.03
CA LEU A 10 -1.49 24.73 -9.13
C LEU A 10 -0.99 23.35 -9.59
N ALA A 11 0.09 23.28 -10.37
CA ALA A 11 0.67 22.01 -10.79
C ALA A 11 1.41 21.28 -9.65
N PHE A 12 2.06 22.01 -8.72
CA PHE A 12 2.87 21.40 -7.67
C PHE A 12 2.16 21.25 -6.32
N ILE A 13 1.23 22.15 -5.97
CA ILE A 13 0.57 22.13 -4.65
C ILE A 13 -0.28 20.85 -4.44
N PRO A 14 -1.18 20.44 -5.36
CA PRO A 14 -2.04 19.29 -5.12
C PRO A 14 -1.28 17.97 -4.96
N PRO A 15 -0.24 17.65 -5.76
CA PRO A 15 0.59 16.45 -5.53
C PRO A 15 1.24 16.45 -4.15
N ILE A 16 1.77 17.59 -3.68
CA ILE A 16 2.40 17.69 -2.36
C ILE A 16 1.36 17.44 -1.26
N LEU A 17 0.19 18.06 -1.36
CA LEU A 17 -0.91 17.83 -0.41
C LEU A 17 -1.37 16.37 -0.42
N GLY A 18 -1.43 15.73 -1.60
CA GLY A 18 -1.76 14.33 -1.75
C GLY A 18 -0.75 13.42 -1.05
N VAL A 19 0.55 13.66 -1.22
CA VAL A 19 1.60 12.90 -0.52
C VAL A 19 1.51 13.10 0.99
N LEU A 20 1.26 14.32 1.46
CA LEU A 20 1.06 14.60 2.89
C LEU A 20 -0.17 13.87 3.45
N TRP A 21 -1.26 13.82 2.68
CA TRP A 21 -2.46 13.07 3.05
C TRP A 21 -2.18 11.56 3.14
N ALA A 22 -1.55 10.98 2.13
CA ALA A 22 -1.20 9.56 2.12
C ALA A 22 -0.29 9.18 3.31
N LEU A 23 0.71 10.01 3.63
CA LEU A 23 1.56 9.80 4.81
C LEU A 23 0.77 9.84 6.13
N LYS A 24 -0.19 10.75 6.24
CA LYS A 24 -1.08 10.85 7.41
C LYS A 24 -1.95 9.60 7.55
N GLU A 25 -2.53 9.07 6.48
CA GLU A 25 -3.37 7.88 6.53
C GLU A 25 -2.55 6.61 6.82
N VAL A 26 -1.40 6.45 6.18
CA VAL A 26 -0.47 5.34 6.48
C VAL A 26 -0.02 5.37 7.94
N THR A 27 0.31 6.55 8.48
CA THR A 27 0.69 6.67 9.89
C THR A 27 -0.49 6.37 10.82
N TYR A 28 -1.71 6.75 10.48
CA TYR A 28 -2.91 6.36 11.23
C TYR A 28 -3.07 4.83 11.27
N VAL A 29 -3.03 4.16 10.12
CA VAL A 29 -3.15 2.70 10.05
C VAL A 29 -2.00 2.01 10.81
N SER A 30 -0.79 2.57 10.76
CA SER A 30 0.36 2.01 11.48
C SER A 30 0.21 2.00 13.01
N ARG A 31 -0.60 2.91 13.57
CA ARG A 31 -0.86 3.00 15.01
C ARG A 31 -1.77 1.90 15.53
N ILE A 32 -2.51 1.22 14.65
CA ILE A 32 -3.36 0.09 15.00
C ILE A 32 -2.44 -1.09 15.36
N LYS A 33 -2.37 -1.39 16.65
CA LYS A 33 -1.64 -2.53 17.19
C LYS A 33 -2.52 -3.77 17.16
N LEU A 34 -1.97 -4.89 16.71
CA LEU A 34 -2.60 -6.20 16.77
C LEU A 34 -2.61 -6.69 18.23
N CYS A 35 -3.53 -6.15 19.03
CA CYS A 35 -3.76 -6.48 20.44
C CYS A 35 -5.05 -7.29 20.61
N GLY A 36 -5.24 -7.94 21.77
CA GLY A 36 -6.50 -8.65 22.08
C GLY A 36 -7.74 -7.77 21.89
N PRO A 37 -8.91 -8.34 21.56
CA PRO A 37 -10.15 -7.60 21.52
C PRO A 37 -10.40 -7.01 22.91
N PRO A 38 -11.04 -5.83 23.00
CA PRO A 38 -11.44 -5.28 24.28
C PRO A 38 -12.30 -6.30 25.04
N SER A 39 -12.08 -6.41 26.35
CA SER A 39 -12.60 -7.45 27.25
C SER A 39 -14.12 -7.72 27.17
N GLY A 40 -14.91 -6.77 26.64
CA GLY A 40 -16.35 -6.94 26.43
C GLY A 40 -16.76 -7.70 25.14
N ILE A 41 -15.93 -7.74 24.10
CA ILE A 41 -16.27 -8.39 22.80
C ILE A 41 -15.90 -9.88 22.78
N GLN A 42 -15.03 -10.29 23.72
CA GLN A 42 -14.64 -11.69 23.90
C GLN A 42 -15.85 -12.61 24.09
N ALA A 43 -16.93 -12.14 24.71
CA ALA A 43 -18.15 -12.93 24.93
C ALA A 43 -18.93 -13.24 23.64
N SER A 44 -19.00 -12.32 22.67
CA SER A 44 -19.71 -12.55 21.40
C SER A 44 -18.94 -13.42 20.41
N LEU A 45 -17.61 -13.46 20.52
CA LEU A 45 -16.75 -14.37 19.73
C LEU A 45 -16.75 -15.81 20.30
N MET A 46 -17.19 -15.98 21.55
CA MET A 46 -17.28 -17.28 22.25
C MET A 46 -18.64 -17.95 22.05
N GLY A 47 -19.15 -17.99 20.81
CA GLY A 47 -20.44 -18.60 20.47
C GLY A 47 -20.54 -20.13 20.64
N ASP A 48 -19.58 -20.79 21.32
CA ASP A 48 -19.52 -22.26 21.40
C ASP A 48 -19.02 -22.82 22.74
N GLY A 49 -19.02 -22.03 23.83
CA GLY A 49 -18.60 -22.52 25.17
C GLY A 49 -17.13 -22.95 25.30
N LYS A 50 -16.35 -22.95 24.21
CA LYS A 50 -14.91 -23.18 24.17
C LYS A 50 -14.17 -21.89 24.55
N LYS A 51 -13.25 -21.98 25.52
CA LYS A 51 -12.25 -20.92 25.75
C LYS A 51 -11.40 -20.78 24.47
N VAL A 52 -11.68 -19.74 23.70
CA VAL A 52 -10.88 -19.40 22.53
C VAL A 52 -9.68 -18.56 23.00
N ASP A 53 -8.48 -19.11 22.85
CA ASP A 53 -7.23 -18.41 23.14
C ASP A 53 -7.00 -17.33 22.07
N VAL A 54 -7.48 -16.13 22.35
CA VAL A 54 -7.32 -14.95 21.49
C VAL A 54 -5.85 -14.74 21.10
N GLN A 55 -4.94 -14.93 22.06
CA GLN A 55 -3.51 -14.72 21.84
C GLN A 55 -2.99 -15.62 20.71
N LYS A 56 -3.43 -16.88 20.66
CA LYS A 56 -3.08 -17.84 19.62
C LYS A 56 -3.63 -17.41 18.24
N ILE A 57 -4.79 -16.76 18.20
CA ILE A 57 -5.34 -16.22 16.96
C ILE A 57 -4.53 -15.04 16.46
N LEU A 58 -4.13 -14.12 17.35
CA LEU A 58 -3.29 -12.97 16.98
C LEU A 58 -1.91 -13.37 16.49
N GLU A 59 -1.30 -14.37 17.11
CA GLU A 59 -0.04 -14.97 16.63
C GLU A 59 -0.24 -15.54 15.23
N ARG A 60 -1.27 -16.37 15.03
CA ARG A 60 -1.58 -16.94 13.72
C ARG A 60 -1.88 -15.87 12.66
N MET A 61 -2.56 -14.78 13.02
CA MET A 61 -2.80 -13.65 12.12
C MET A 61 -1.49 -12.98 11.68
N ARG A 62 -0.57 -12.76 12.63
CA ARG A 62 0.76 -12.22 12.34
C ARG A 62 1.54 -13.16 11.43
N ASP A 63 1.53 -14.46 11.71
CA ASP A 63 2.25 -15.46 10.91
C ASP A 63 1.72 -15.49 9.47
N ILE A 64 0.40 -15.57 9.27
CA ILE A 64 -0.22 -15.52 7.95
C ILE A 64 0.15 -14.22 7.22
N SER A 65 0.08 -13.07 7.91
CA SER A 65 0.44 -11.79 7.30
C SER A 65 1.91 -11.72 6.87
N SER A 66 2.80 -12.38 7.63
CA SER A 66 4.23 -12.43 7.32
C SER A 66 4.50 -13.27 6.05
N HIS A 67 3.84 -14.42 5.92
CA HIS A 67 3.95 -15.26 4.72
C HIS A 67 3.38 -14.56 3.47
N ILE A 68 2.28 -13.81 3.60
CA ILE A 68 1.74 -13.01 2.50
C ILE A 68 2.74 -11.92 2.11
N ALA A 69 3.33 -11.22 3.08
CA ALA A 69 4.33 -10.18 2.80
C ALA A 69 5.58 -10.73 2.12
N GLU A 70 6.06 -11.89 2.55
CA GLU A 70 7.20 -12.57 1.93
C GLU A 70 6.89 -12.99 0.49
N GLY A 71 5.73 -13.62 0.26
CA GLY A 71 5.28 -14.00 -1.08
C GLY A 71 5.09 -12.80 -2.02
N ALA A 72 4.50 -11.71 -1.52
CA ALA A 72 4.33 -10.48 -2.27
C ALA A 72 5.67 -9.84 -2.67
N ASN A 73 6.65 -9.81 -1.77
CA ASN A 73 7.99 -9.31 -2.09
C ASN A 73 8.68 -10.20 -3.13
N ALA A 74 8.57 -11.53 -3.00
CA ALA A 74 9.16 -12.46 -3.96
C ALA A 74 8.56 -12.29 -5.37
N PHE A 75 7.24 -12.11 -5.45
CA PHE A 75 6.54 -11.82 -6.70
C PHE A 75 7.01 -10.50 -7.34
N LEU A 76 7.06 -9.41 -6.56
CA LEU A 76 7.52 -8.10 -7.06
C LEU A 76 8.95 -8.14 -7.59
N VAL A 77 9.86 -8.82 -6.89
CA VAL A 77 11.25 -8.95 -7.34
C VAL A 77 11.32 -9.69 -8.67
N ALA A 78 10.54 -10.75 -8.84
CA ALA A 78 10.48 -11.50 -10.09
C ALA A 78 9.89 -10.64 -11.23
N GLU A 79 8.75 -10.00 -11.00
CA GLU A 79 8.09 -9.14 -11.98
C GLU A 79 8.98 -7.95 -12.40
N TYR A 80 9.60 -7.28 -11.44
CA TYR A 80 10.43 -6.10 -11.71
C TYR A 80 11.70 -6.44 -12.47
N LYS A 81 12.23 -7.67 -12.30
CA LYS A 81 13.34 -8.16 -13.10
C LYS A 81 12.97 -8.21 -14.60
N TYR A 82 11.78 -8.71 -14.94
CA TYR A 82 11.31 -8.73 -16.33
C TYR A 82 10.97 -7.33 -16.84
N MET A 83 10.34 -6.49 -16.01
CA MET A 83 10.03 -5.10 -16.37
C MET A 83 11.28 -4.28 -16.66
N LEU A 84 12.37 -4.47 -15.91
CA LEU A 84 13.61 -3.75 -16.13
C LEU A 84 14.22 -4.08 -17.50
N VAL A 85 14.20 -5.35 -17.90
CA VAL A 85 14.65 -5.76 -19.24
C VAL A 85 13.79 -5.10 -20.32
N TYR A 86 12.46 -5.08 -20.15
CA TYR A 86 11.55 -4.40 -21.06
C TYR A 86 11.86 -2.90 -21.20
N VAL A 87 12.05 -2.19 -20.09
CA VAL A 87 12.34 -0.74 -20.07
C VAL A 87 13.65 -0.45 -20.82
N VAL A 88 14.70 -1.25 -20.60
CA VAL A 88 15.99 -1.05 -21.27
C VAL A 88 15.88 -1.24 -22.78
N ILE A 89 15.24 -2.33 -23.23
CA ILE A 89 15.09 -2.63 -24.66
C ILE A 89 14.30 -1.52 -25.36
N PHE A 90 13.15 -1.12 -24.82
CA PHE A 90 12.34 -0.06 -25.43
C PHE A 90 13.02 1.31 -25.39
N SER A 91 13.81 1.61 -24.37
CA SER A 91 14.58 2.86 -24.31
C SER A 91 15.62 2.94 -25.44
N ILE A 92 16.32 1.84 -25.74
CA ILE A 92 17.30 1.77 -26.84
C ILE A 92 16.62 1.92 -28.21
N ILE A 93 15.39 1.46 -28.37
CA ILE A 93 14.62 1.60 -29.61
C ILE A 93 14.09 3.04 -29.78
N ILE A 94 13.55 3.63 -28.71
CA ILE A 94 12.94 4.97 -28.75
C ILE A 94 13.97 6.07 -29.01
N GLY A 95 15.17 5.95 -28.42
CA GLY A 95 16.25 6.95 -28.55
C GLY A 95 16.55 7.35 -30.00
N PRO A 96 16.91 6.40 -30.91
CA PRO A 96 17.20 6.69 -32.30
C PRO A 96 15.95 6.89 -33.18
N CYS A 97 14.80 6.26 -32.88
CA CYS A 97 13.62 6.36 -33.73
C CYS A 97 12.81 7.65 -33.55
N ILE A 98 12.75 8.18 -32.32
CA ILE A 98 11.89 9.34 -31.98
C ILE A 98 12.73 10.51 -31.46
N GLY A 99 13.71 10.22 -30.60
CA GLY A 99 14.61 11.22 -30.04
C GLY A 99 14.83 11.09 -28.54
N LEU A 100 15.87 11.76 -28.06
CA LEU A 100 16.35 11.67 -26.68
C LEU A 100 15.34 12.19 -25.64
N GLY A 101 14.54 13.21 -25.98
CA GLY A 101 13.52 13.76 -25.06
C GLY A 101 12.46 12.73 -24.69
N THR A 102 11.93 12.01 -25.68
CA THR A 102 10.92 10.95 -25.48
C THR A 102 11.49 9.76 -24.72
N MET A 103 12.75 9.39 -24.98
CA MET A 103 13.45 8.33 -24.25
C MET A 103 13.58 8.66 -22.76
N ILE A 104 14.01 9.88 -22.41
CA ILE A 104 14.14 10.30 -21.01
C ILE A 104 12.77 10.32 -20.32
N ALA A 105 11.73 10.85 -20.98
CA ALA A 105 10.37 10.85 -20.43
C ALA A 105 9.84 9.43 -20.19
N PHE A 106 10.13 8.48 -21.10
CA PHE A 106 9.77 7.07 -20.94
C PHE A 106 10.47 6.43 -19.74
N ILE A 107 11.78 6.64 -19.58
CA ILE A 107 12.54 6.09 -18.45
C ILE A 107 11.99 6.65 -17.13
N VAL A 108 11.81 7.97 -17.01
CA VAL A 108 11.29 8.60 -15.80
C VAL A 108 9.87 8.10 -15.48
N GLY A 109 9.00 7.99 -16.48
CA GLY A 109 7.65 7.46 -16.31
C GLY A 109 7.63 6.00 -15.85
N SER A 110 8.47 5.16 -16.46
CA SER A 110 8.56 3.73 -16.11
C SER A 110 9.06 3.51 -14.67
N LEU A 111 10.10 4.23 -14.25
CA LEU A 111 10.61 4.17 -12.88
C LEU A 111 9.58 4.66 -11.87
N THR A 112 8.87 5.74 -12.20
CA THR A 112 7.79 6.26 -11.34
C THR A 112 6.65 5.25 -11.20
N SER A 113 6.27 4.57 -12.29
CA SER A 113 5.24 3.52 -12.28
C SER A 113 5.62 2.33 -11.39
N ILE A 114 6.88 1.87 -11.51
CA ILE A 114 7.41 0.78 -10.68
C ILE A 114 7.39 1.18 -9.21
N ALA A 115 7.83 2.41 -8.89
CA ALA A 115 7.80 2.91 -7.50
C ALA A 115 6.37 2.95 -6.92
N CYS A 116 5.38 3.44 -7.70
CA CYS A 116 3.99 3.46 -7.29
C CYS A 116 3.44 2.05 -7.00
N GLY A 117 3.74 1.07 -7.87
CA GLY A 117 3.32 -0.32 -7.67
C GLY A 117 3.91 -0.93 -6.39
N TYR A 118 5.18 -0.65 -6.12
CA TYR A 118 5.88 -1.17 -4.94
C TYR A 118 5.27 -0.63 -3.65
N ILE A 119 5.05 0.68 -3.57
CA ILE A 119 4.46 1.35 -2.41
C ILE A 119 3.02 0.86 -2.19
N GLY A 120 2.23 0.73 -3.26
CA GLY A 120 0.86 0.25 -3.20
C GLY A 120 0.76 -1.17 -2.64
N MET A 121 1.56 -2.11 -3.17
CA MET A 121 1.54 -3.50 -2.70
C MET A 121 1.98 -3.62 -1.23
N ARG A 122 3.05 -2.91 -0.84
CA ARG A 122 3.51 -2.88 0.55
C ARG A 122 2.43 -2.38 1.51
N THR A 123 1.71 -1.34 1.12
CA THR A 123 0.62 -0.76 1.92
C THR A 123 -0.57 -1.71 1.99
N ALA A 124 -0.99 -2.30 0.87
CA ALA A 124 -2.09 -3.26 0.83
C ALA A 124 -1.85 -4.46 1.76
N VAL A 125 -0.68 -5.12 1.66
CA VAL A 125 -0.35 -6.27 2.50
C VAL A 125 -0.30 -5.89 3.99
N TYR A 126 0.20 -4.70 4.31
CA TYR A 126 0.26 -4.18 5.67
C TYR A 126 -1.12 -3.86 6.27
N CYS A 127 -2.07 -3.40 5.45
CA CYS A 127 -3.43 -3.07 5.88
C CYS A 127 -4.31 -4.30 6.05
N ASN A 128 -4.13 -5.35 5.23
CA ASN A 128 -4.99 -6.55 5.22
C ASN A 128 -5.22 -7.16 6.61
N VAL A 129 -4.15 -7.41 7.38
CA VAL A 129 -4.27 -8.01 8.73
C VAL A 129 -4.95 -7.06 9.73
N ARG A 130 -4.78 -5.75 9.58
CA ARG A 130 -5.40 -4.73 10.44
C ARG A 130 -6.88 -4.55 10.15
N THR A 131 -7.27 -4.61 8.87
CA THR A 131 -8.67 -4.62 8.45
C THR A 131 -9.40 -5.81 9.08
N THR A 132 -8.81 -7.00 9.02
CA THR A 132 -9.39 -8.21 9.64
C THR A 132 -9.49 -8.07 11.15
N HIS A 133 -8.45 -7.53 11.80
CA HIS A 133 -8.43 -7.31 13.24
C HIS A 133 -9.47 -6.29 13.71
N GLU A 134 -9.60 -5.14 13.03
CA GLU A 134 -10.60 -4.12 13.37
C GLU A 134 -12.03 -4.55 13.05
N SER A 135 -12.20 -5.50 12.12
CA SER A 135 -13.51 -6.13 11.86
C SER A 135 -14.04 -6.93 13.05
N TRP A 136 -13.20 -7.31 14.02
CA TRP A 136 -13.67 -7.90 15.28
C TRP A 136 -14.50 -6.93 16.12
N LYS A 137 -14.26 -5.62 15.98
CA LYS A 137 -15.03 -4.61 16.71
C LYS A 137 -16.37 -4.40 16.03
N ASN A 138 -16.36 -3.98 14.76
CA ASN A 138 -17.53 -3.71 13.93
C ASN A 138 -17.13 -3.72 12.45
N ILE A 139 -18.07 -4.00 11.54
CA ILE A 139 -17.84 -3.93 10.09
C ILE A 139 -17.39 -2.54 9.63
N SER A 140 -17.94 -1.48 10.23
CA SER A 140 -17.59 -0.10 9.90
C SER A 140 -16.15 0.23 10.29
N ALA A 141 -15.63 -0.34 11.39
CA ALA A 141 -14.25 -0.13 11.80
C ALA A 141 -13.27 -0.81 10.83
N GLY A 142 -13.56 -2.05 10.42
CA GLY A 142 -12.79 -2.73 9.38
C GLY A 142 -12.82 -1.98 8.04
N TYR A 143 -14.00 -1.50 7.63
CA TYR A 143 -14.16 -0.71 6.41
C TYR A 143 -13.36 0.60 6.42
N ASP A 144 -13.33 1.33 7.54
CA ASP A 144 -12.53 2.57 7.68
C ASP A 144 -11.04 2.30 7.45
N VAL A 145 -10.50 1.21 8.02
CA VAL A 145 -9.11 0.82 7.79
C VAL A 145 -8.85 0.42 6.34
N ALA A 146 -9.78 -0.30 5.71
CA ALA A 146 -9.64 -0.72 4.32
C ALA A 146 -9.60 0.48 3.36
N ILE A 147 -10.51 1.45 3.54
CA ILE A 147 -10.55 2.67 2.72
C ILE A 147 -9.30 3.52 2.93
N ARG A 148 -8.89 3.75 4.19
CA ARG A 148 -7.67 4.50 4.50
C ARG A 148 -6.39 3.83 4.00
N GLY A 149 -6.38 2.51 3.97
CA GLY A 149 -5.28 1.74 3.39
C GLY A 149 -5.17 1.86 1.87
N GLY A 150 -6.25 2.27 1.19
CA GLY A 150 -6.29 2.47 -0.27
C GLY A 150 -6.25 3.93 -0.72
N SER A 151 -6.36 4.90 0.19
CA SER A 151 -6.34 6.35 -0.08
C SER A 151 -4.94 6.95 0.01
#